data_AF-A0A6A6D8D3-F1
#
_entry.id   AF-A0A6A6D8D3-F1
#
_cell.length_a   1.000
_cell.length_b   1.000
_cell.length_c   1.000
_cell.angle_alpha   90.00
_cell.angle_beta   90.00
_cell.angle_gamma   90.00
#
_symmetry.space_group_name_H-M   'P 1'
#
loop_
_entity.id
_entity.type
_entity.pdbx_description
1 polymer ?
#
loop_
_entity_poly.entity_id
_entity_poly.type
_entity_poly.pdbx_seq_one_letter_code
_entity_poly.pdbx_strand_id
1 'polypeptide(L)'
;PKPPAQSTVLSADEIKVGSCQEDELPQTPVTPESAEAFMSLHNLIKQDTYTLNETSIPRLQRRVQKLANAGQRSLAYCALLDDRNQFLTKINNEAKVRRSTKSVVLGKAKVMSFEDIEEARIKRAAKDAT
;
A
#
# COMPACT_ATOMS: atom_id res chain seq x y z
N PRO A 1 13.84 10.79 -82.97
CA PRO A 1 13.69 10.85 -81.49
C PRO A 1 14.03 9.49 -80.89
N LYS A 2 15.00 9.49 -79.97
CA LYS A 2 15.68 8.32 -79.40
C LYS A 2 14.75 7.60 -78.40
N PRO A 3 14.70 6.26 -78.33
CA PRO A 3 13.92 5.56 -77.31
C PRO A 3 14.67 5.58 -75.96
N PRO A 4 14.00 5.72 -74.80
CA PRO A 4 14.64 5.49 -73.52
C PRO A 4 14.79 3.98 -73.30
N ALA A 5 16.01 3.61 -72.91
CA ALA A 5 16.52 2.26 -72.78
C ALA A 5 15.76 1.40 -71.75
N GLN A 6 15.68 0.10 -72.05
CA GLN A 6 15.36 -0.95 -71.11
C GLN A 6 16.37 -0.93 -69.96
N SER A 7 15.90 -0.74 -68.74
CA SER A 7 16.72 -0.99 -67.54
C SER A 7 16.50 -2.44 -67.14
N THR A 8 17.49 -3.25 -67.48
CA THR A 8 17.65 -4.63 -67.03
C THR A 8 17.88 -4.65 -65.52
N VAL A 9 17.08 -5.48 -64.86
CA VAL A 9 17.13 -5.84 -63.44
C VAL A 9 18.56 -6.23 -63.04
N LEU A 10 19.12 -5.54 -62.04
CA LEU A 10 20.25 -6.05 -61.26
C LEU A 10 19.71 -6.70 -59.99
N SER A 11 20.23 -7.91 -59.78
CA SER A 11 19.92 -8.91 -58.77
C SER A 11 19.85 -8.37 -57.34
N ALA A 12 18.99 -9.00 -56.55
CA ALA A 12 18.77 -8.74 -55.14
C ALA A 12 20.05 -8.89 -54.31
N ASP A 13 20.49 -7.80 -53.68
CA ASP A 13 21.29 -7.89 -52.46
C ASP A 13 20.32 -8.09 -51.30
N GLU A 14 20.43 -9.24 -50.67
CA GLU A 14 19.73 -9.64 -49.47
C GLU A 14 20.12 -8.68 -48.34
N ILE A 15 19.34 -7.60 -48.16
CA ILE A 15 19.45 -6.76 -46.97
C ILE A 15 19.08 -7.67 -45.81
N LYS A 16 20.09 -8.11 -45.07
CA LYS A 16 19.93 -8.76 -43.77
C LYS A 16 19.13 -7.78 -42.91
N VAL A 17 17.82 -8.01 -42.83
CA VAL A 17 16.92 -7.35 -41.89
C VAL A 17 17.45 -7.73 -40.52
N GLY A 18 18.29 -6.84 -39.97
CA GLY A 18 18.61 -6.87 -38.56
C GLY A 18 17.27 -6.83 -37.85
N SER A 19 16.99 -7.89 -37.08
CA SER A 19 15.79 -7.98 -36.26
C SER A 19 15.60 -6.64 -35.56
N CYS A 20 14.48 -5.98 -35.84
CA CYS A 20 14.07 -4.79 -35.14
C CYS A 20 14.20 -5.09 -33.65
N GLN A 21 15.15 -4.42 -33.01
CA GLN A 21 15.33 -4.48 -31.58
C GLN A 21 14.00 -4.00 -31.02
N GLU A 22 13.21 -4.91 -30.44
CA GLU A 22 11.92 -4.55 -29.86
C GLU A 22 12.19 -3.39 -28.91
N ASP A 23 11.61 -2.25 -29.26
CA ASP A 23 11.67 -1.04 -28.48
C ASP A 23 10.93 -1.36 -27.18
N GLU A 24 11.70 -1.77 -26.17
CA GLU A 24 11.20 -2.12 -24.85
C GLU A 24 10.53 -0.87 -24.30
N LEU A 25 9.19 -0.83 -24.40
CA LEU A 25 8.32 0.18 -23.81
C LEU A 25 8.91 0.61 -22.46
N PRO A 26 9.03 1.93 -22.17
CA PRO A 26 9.68 2.40 -20.97
C PRO A 26 8.97 1.82 -19.74
N GLN A 27 9.49 0.71 -19.21
CA GLN A 27 9.04 0.14 -17.96
C GLN A 27 9.32 1.21 -16.91
N THR A 28 8.26 1.82 -16.41
CA THR A 28 8.33 2.58 -15.17
C THR A 28 8.96 1.65 -14.14
N PRO A 29 10.12 2.01 -13.56
CA PRO A 29 10.91 1.06 -12.80
C PRO A 29 10.11 0.59 -11.57
N VAL A 30 9.71 -0.68 -11.59
CA VAL A 30 8.96 -1.33 -10.51
C VAL A 30 9.81 -1.31 -9.25
N THR A 31 9.31 -0.64 -8.19
CA THR A 31 9.97 -0.57 -6.88
C THR A 31 10.07 -2.00 -6.30
N PRO A 32 11.21 -2.41 -5.71
CA PRO A 32 11.29 -3.72 -5.06
C PRO A 32 10.35 -3.78 -3.85
N GLU A 33 9.53 -4.83 -3.79
CA GLU A 33 8.51 -5.02 -2.74
C GLU A 33 8.86 -6.14 -1.74
N SER A 34 9.93 -6.90 -2.00
CA SER A 34 10.42 -7.96 -1.12
C SER A 34 11.83 -7.69 -0.59
N ALA A 35 12.16 -8.29 0.56
CA ALA A 35 13.51 -8.21 1.14
C ALA A 35 14.57 -8.80 0.21
N GLU A 36 14.26 -9.89 -0.49
CA GLU A 36 15.14 -10.53 -1.48
C GLU A 36 15.43 -9.62 -2.67
N ALA A 37 14.40 -8.95 -3.20
CA ALA A 37 14.55 -7.99 -4.30
C ALA A 37 15.36 -6.76 -3.85
N PHE A 38 15.19 -6.31 -2.61
CA PHE A 38 15.97 -5.23 -2.01
C PHE A 38 17.45 -5.61 -1.88
N MET A 39 17.74 -6.81 -1.37
CA MET A 39 19.11 -7.33 -1.26
C MET A 39 19.77 -7.54 -2.62
N SER A 40 19.01 -8.04 -3.59
CA SER A 40 19.46 -8.19 -4.98
C SER A 40 19.84 -6.83 -5.59
N LEU A 41 19.02 -5.80 -5.38
CA LEU A 41 19.31 -4.45 -5.84
C LEU A 41 20.58 -3.87 -5.19
N HIS A 42 20.75 -4.08 -3.89
CA HIS A 42 21.95 -3.67 -3.16
C HIS A 42 23.22 -4.38 -3.66
N ASN A 43 23.14 -5.67 -3.98
CA ASN A 43 24.27 -6.42 -4.57
C ASN A 43 24.63 -5.89 -5.96
N LEU A 44 23.64 -5.51 -6.78
CA LEU A 44 23.87 -4.89 -8.09
C LEU A 44 24.53 -3.51 -7.96
N ILE A 45 24.15 -2.72 -6.95
CA ILE A 45 24.81 -1.45 -6.64
C ILE A 45 26.28 -1.69 -6.29
N LYS A 46 26.57 -2.68 -5.43
CA LYS A 46 27.96 -3.05 -5.10
C LYS A 46 28.75 -3.44 -6.34
N GLN A 47 28.17 -4.24 -7.23
CA GLN A 47 28.83 -4.63 -8.48
C GLN A 47 29.14 -3.42 -9.36
N ASP A 48 28.16 -2.54 -9.59
CA ASP A 48 28.33 -1.33 -10.39
C ASP A 48 29.41 -0.40 -9.80
N THR A 49 29.54 -0.34 -8.46
CA THR A 49 30.61 0.43 -7.79
C THR A 49 32.01 -0.15 -8.00
N TYR A 50 32.15 -1.48 -8.07
CA TYR A 50 33.43 -2.11 -8.36
C TYR A 50 33.85 -1.96 -9.82
N THR A 51 32.88 -1.92 -10.74
CA THR A 51 33.11 -1.74 -12.18
C THR A 51 32.78 -0.32 -12.63
N LEU A 52 33.33 0.68 -11.94
CA LEU A 52 33.02 2.09 -12.22
C LEU A 52 33.59 2.51 -13.58
N ASN A 53 32.71 2.75 -14.55
CA ASN A 53 33.01 3.16 -15.92
C ASN A 53 31.88 4.05 -16.46
N GLU A 54 32.09 4.66 -17.63
CA GLU A 54 31.11 5.60 -18.22
C GLU A 54 29.72 4.98 -18.42
N THR A 55 29.64 3.66 -18.62
CA THR A 55 28.36 2.94 -18.79
C THR A 55 27.70 2.56 -17.45
N SER A 56 28.48 2.31 -16.40
CA SER A 56 27.97 1.89 -15.09
C SER A 56 27.54 3.06 -14.22
N ILE A 57 28.13 4.25 -14.38
CA ILE A 57 27.72 5.49 -13.68
C ILE A 57 26.20 5.76 -13.82
N PRO A 58 25.61 5.83 -15.04
CA PRO A 58 24.17 6.09 -15.17
C PRO A 58 23.29 4.92 -14.69
N ARG A 59 23.82 3.69 -14.64
CA ARG A 59 23.11 2.53 -14.07
C ARG A 59 23.11 2.59 -12.55
N LEU A 60 24.25 2.89 -11.95
CA LEU A 60 24.43 3.07 -10.51
C LEU A 60 23.49 4.16 -9.99
N GLN A 61 23.44 5.33 -10.64
CA GLN A 61 22.53 6.41 -10.26
C GLN A 61 21.06 5.96 -10.26
N ARG A 62 20.63 5.24 -11.31
CA ARG A 62 19.26 4.69 -11.39
C ARG A 62 18.98 3.68 -10.29
N ARG A 63 19.93 2.79 -9.98
CA ARG A 63 19.76 1.79 -8.92
C ARG A 63 19.73 2.41 -7.53
N VAL A 64 20.58 3.40 -7.26
CA VAL A 64 20.58 4.16 -5.99
C VAL A 64 19.25 4.88 -5.82
N GLN A 65 18.74 5.55 -6.86
CA GLN A 65 17.43 6.19 -6.79
C GLN A 65 16.31 5.17 -6.52
N LYS A 66 16.36 4.00 -7.16
CA LYS A 66 15.39 2.91 -6.93
C LYS A 66 15.45 2.40 -5.49
N LEU A 67 16.65 2.27 -4.92
CA LEU A 67 16.84 1.86 -3.54
C LEU A 67 16.28 2.90 -2.56
N ALA A 68 16.55 4.18 -2.81
CA ALA A 68 16.03 5.29 -2.00
C ALA A 68 14.49 5.32 -2.02
N ASN A 69 13.88 5.19 -3.20
CA ASN A 69 12.42 5.15 -3.34
C ASN A 69 11.81 3.95 -2.60
N ALA A 70 12.46 2.78 -2.65
CA ALA A 70 12.03 1.60 -1.92
C ALA A 70 12.11 1.81 -0.40
N GLY A 71 13.21 2.40 0.08
CA GLY A 71 13.39 2.74 1.49
C GLY A 71 12.37 3.78 1.98
N GLN A 72 12.05 4.80 1.18
CA GLN A 72 11.00 5.77 1.51
C GLN A 72 9.64 5.09 1.64
N ARG A 73 9.29 4.20 0.71
CA ARG A 73 8.03 3.45 0.76
C ARG A 73 7.96 2.53 1.97
N SER A 74 9.03 1.83 2.31
CA SER A 74 9.05 0.95 3.49
C SER A 74 8.92 1.74 4.79
N LEU A 75 9.62 2.87 4.92
CA LEU A 75 9.49 3.76 6.08
C LEU A 75 8.07 4.33 6.22
N ALA A 76 7.46 4.78 5.12
CA ALA A 76 6.08 5.26 5.13
C ALA A 76 5.10 4.17 5.54
N TYR A 77 5.28 2.94 5.04
CA TYR A 77 4.47 1.80 5.43
C TYR A 77 4.62 1.46 6.93
N CYS A 78 5.85 1.44 7.45
CA CYS A 78 6.11 1.22 8.88
C CYS A 78 5.41 2.28 9.75
N ALA A 79 5.51 3.56 9.39
CA ALA A 79 4.86 4.64 10.12
C ALA A 79 3.33 4.46 10.17
N LEU A 80 2.70 4.13 9.04
CA LEU A 80 1.25 3.86 8.99
C LEU A 80 0.84 2.65 9.83
N LEU A 81 1.66 1.59 9.82
CA LEU A 81 1.41 0.40 10.62
C LEU A 81 1.53 0.69 12.11
N ASP A 82 2.54 1.46 12.51
CA ASP A 82 2.75 1.88 13.89
C ASP A 82 1.59 2.75 14.40
N ASP A 83 1.15 3.73 13.61
CA ASP A 83 -0.02 4.56 13.95
C ASP A 83 -1.28 3.71 14.13
N ARG A 84 -1.50 2.74 13.23
CA ARG A 84 -2.64 1.82 13.33
C ARG A 84 -2.55 0.96 14.58
N ASN A 85 -1.37 0.41 14.89
CA ASN A 85 -1.15 -0.40 16.08
C ASN A 85 -1.32 0.42 17.35
N GLN A 86 -0.88 1.68 17.37
CA GLN A 86 -1.07 2.58 18.49
C GLN A 86 -2.55 2.88 18.71
N PHE A 87 -3.30 3.16 17.64
CA PHE A 87 -4.75 3.37 17.69
C PHE A 87 -5.49 2.14 18.25
N LEU A 88 -5.17 0.95 17.75
CA LEU A 88 -5.77 -0.31 18.22
C LEU A 88 -5.42 -0.59 19.69
N THR A 89 -4.18 -0.31 20.09
CA THR A 89 -3.74 -0.43 21.49
C THR A 89 -4.57 0.47 22.41
N LYS A 90 -4.82 1.73 22.01
CA LYS A 90 -5.67 2.66 22.77
C LYS A 90 -7.09 2.11 22.96
N ILE A 91 -7.73 1.65 21.89
CA ILE A 91 -9.07 1.06 21.96
C ILE A 91 -9.10 -0.19 22.84
N ASN A 92 -8.13 -1.08 22.66
CA ASN A 92 -8.07 -2.33 23.44
C ASN A 92 -7.86 -2.07 24.93
N ASN A 93 -7.00 -1.11 25.27
CA ASN A 93 -6.79 -0.69 26.65
C ASN A 93 -8.07 -0.11 27.26
N GLU A 94 -8.78 0.74 26.53
CA GLU A 94 -10.07 1.28 26.98
C GLU A 94 -11.13 0.18 27.16
N ALA A 95 -11.27 -0.73 26.18
CA ALA A 95 -12.20 -1.85 26.24
C ALA A 95 -11.88 -2.79 27.41
N LYS A 96 -10.59 -3.03 27.68
CA LYS A 96 -10.12 -3.81 28.83
C LYS A 96 -10.50 -3.13 30.14
N VAL A 97 -10.30 -1.81 30.25
CA VAL A 97 -10.74 -1.02 31.41
C VAL A 97 -12.24 -1.18 31.61
N ARG A 98 -13.07 -0.93 30.58
CA ARG A 98 -14.53 -1.06 30.66
C ARG A 98 -15.01 -2.45 31.10
N ARG A 99 -14.35 -3.53 30.67
CA ARG A 99 -14.66 -4.90 31.11
C ARG A 99 -14.23 -5.18 32.55
N SER A 100 -13.08 -4.63 32.95
CA SER A 100 -12.51 -4.86 34.29
C SER A 100 -13.21 -4.04 35.38
N THR A 101 -13.72 -2.86 35.03
CA THR A 101 -14.53 -2.04 35.91
C THR A 101 -15.80 -2.83 36.22
N LYS A 102 -15.94 -3.26 37.47
CA LYS A 102 -17.13 -3.97 37.94
C LYS A 102 -18.37 -3.16 37.56
N SER A 103 -19.35 -3.81 36.94
CA SER A 103 -20.61 -3.15 36.62
C SER A 103 -21.28 -2.68 37.92
N VAL A 104 -21.58 -1.39 37.99
CA VAL A 104 -22.46 -0.87 39.03
C VAL A 104 -23.88 -1.27 38.65
N VAL A 105 -24.48 -2.16 39.43
CA VAL A 105 -25.89 -2.50 39.27
C VAL A 105 -26.69 -1.27 39.71
N LEU A 106 -27.17 -0.48 38.74
CA LEU A 106 -27.98 0.72 38.97
C LEU A 106 -29.32 0.41 39.66
N GLY A 107 -29.76 -0.85 39.60
CA GLY A 107 -30.92 -1.38 40.28
C GLY A 107 -31.39 -2.69 39.66
N LYS A 108 -32.35 -3.36 40.30
CA LYS A 108 -33.12 -4.43 39.67
C LYS A 108 -34.24 -3.80 38.87
N ALA A 109 -34.16 -3.84 37.54
CA ALA A 109 -35.26 -3.42 36.69
C ALA A 109 -36.36 -4.50 36.70
N LYS A 110 -37.61 -4.10 36.98
CA LYS A 110 -38.80 -4.91 36.76
C LYS A 110 -39.40 -4.50 35.42
N VAL A 111 -39.70 -5.47 34.54
CA VAL A 111 -40.54 -5.21 33.37
C VAL A 111 -41.95 -4.96 33.90
N MET A 112 -42.41 -3.71 33.86
CA MET A 112 -43.71 -3.33 34.40
C MET A 112 -44.83 -3.81 33.48
N SER A 113 -45.84 -4.47 34.04
CA SER A 113 -47.11 -4.70 33.34
C SER A 113 -47.98 -3.44 33.37
N PHE A 114 -49.09 -3.45 32.62
CA PHE A 114 -50.04 -2.34 32.65
C PHE A 114 -50.59 -2.10 34.07
N GLU A 115 -50.82 -3.17 34.83
CA GLU A 115 -51.29 -3.12 36.21
C GLU A 115 -50.27 -2.44 37.13
N ASP A 116 -48.98 -2.72 36.96
CA ASP A 116 -47.91 -2.06 37.74
C ASP A 116 -47.88 -0.55 37.50
N ILE A 117 -48.18 -0.11 36.27
CA ILE A 117 -48.22 1.31 35.90
C ILE A 117 -49.43 2.00 36.53
N GLU A 118 -50.60 1.36 36.50
CA GLU A 118 -51.82 1.89 37.12
C GLU A 118 -51.68 2.00 38.65
N GLU A 119 -51.12 0.99 39.31
CA GLU A 119 -50.81 1.08 40.74
C GLU A 119 -49.86 2.25 41.07
N ALA A 120 -48.84 2.47 40.25
CA ALA A 120 -47.90 3.57 40.44
C ALA A 120 -48.57 4.94 40.28
N ARG A 121 -49.53 5.07 39.35
CA ARG A 121 -50.32 6.29 39.16
C ARG A 121 -51.22 6.56 40.37
N ILE A 122 -51.91 5.54 40.88
CA ILE A 122 -52.76 5.67 42.08
C ILE A 122 -51.92 6.10 43.29
N LYS A 123 -50.77 5.44 43.52
CA LYS A 123 -49.85 5.78 44.62
C LYS A 123 -49.29 7.21 44.52
N ARG A 124 -49.06 7.71 43.30
CA ARG A 124 -48.60 9.09 43.08
C ARG A 124 -49.71 10.11 43.34
N ALA A 125 -50.91 9.89 42.81
CA ALA A 125 -52.05 10.75 43.05
C ALA A 125 -52.41 10.87 44.55
N ALA A 126 -52.28 9.77 45.30
CA ALA A 126 -52.47 9.79 46.75
C ALA A 126 -51.42 10.64 47.48
N LYS A 127 -50.14 10.58 47.06
CA LYS A 127 -49.07 11.40 47.62
C LYS A 127 -49.22 12.88 47.28
N ASP A 128 -49.62 13.21 46.05
CA ASP A 128 -49.76 14.60 45.60
C ASP A 128 -51.01 15.29 46.21
N ALA A 129 -51.96 14.49 46.74
CA ALA A 129 -53.13 14.98 47.47
C ALA A 129 -52.88 15.17 48.99
N THR A 130 -51.66 14.90 49.47
CA THR A 130 -51.24 15.10 50.88
C THR A 130 -50.28 16.27 50.98
#